data_AF-A0A0C2H454-F1
#
_entry.id   AF-A0A0C2H454-F1
#
_cell.length_a   1.000
_cell.length_b   1.000
_cell.length_c   1.000
_cell.angle_alpha   90.00
_cell.angle_beta   90.00
_cell.angle_gamma   90.00
#
_symmetry.space_group_name_H-M   'P 1'
#
loop_
_entity.id
_entity.type
_entity.pdbx_description
1 polymer ?
#
loop_
_entity_poly.entity_id
_entity_poly.type
_entity_poly.pdbx_seq_one_letter_code
_entity_poly.pdbx_strand_id
1 'polypeptide(L)'
;MGDHGPTGNNIGRLQLGQYENLNPFLMVVIPAVYRNTSIHAELRKKTHQLMTNFDLHATLMDILKLQPHVNFTDTSYRDMMPLSKGSSLLREWIGPRNCLTLPIPSEYCICQYNRTEIKRVELKEMLGRYLAKHLNSYLIKQNLGGKCQAQHYNQAFIRRSNAGFEMSSGFIRLDSYGRQGDCLEGNPNKPLCHCMGATTP
;
A
#
# COMPACT_ATOMS: atom_id res chain seq x y z
N MET A 1 6.91 -3.24 -17.10
CA MET A 1 6.59 -3.31 -15.66
C MET A 1 6.48 -4.77 -15.31
N GLY A 2 7.21 -5.24 -14.31
CA GLY A 2 6.97 -6.57 -13.73
C GLY A 2 5.69 -6.54 -12.89
N ASP A 3 4.91 -7.60 -12.94
CA ASP A 3 3.82 -7.85 -11.99
C ASP A 3 4.35 -8.35 -10.65
N HIS A 4 5.49 -9.06 -10.68
CA HIS A 4 6.28 -9.47 -9.53
C HIS A 4 7.78 -9.39 -9.83
N GLY A 5 8.62 -9.57 -8.82
CA GLY A 5 10.06 -9.78 -8.98
C GLY A 5 10.43 -11.24 -9.28
N PRO A 6 11.71 -11.63 -9.26
CA PRO A 6 12.13 -12.95 -9.72
C PRO A 6 11.47 -14.12 -8.96
N THR A 7 10.97 -15.11 -9.71
CA THR A 7 10.43 -16.38 -9.22
C THR A 7 11.23 -17.53 -9.84
N GLY A 8 12.07 -18.18 -9.05
CA GLY A 8 12.92 -19.26 -9.52
C GLY A 8 13.20 -20.26 -8.43
N ASN A 9 13.66 -21.45 -8.81
CA ASN A 9 14.02 -22.49 -7.86
C ASN A 9 15.00 -21.93 -6.83
N ASN A 10 14.67 -22.12 -5.56
CA ASN A 10 15.42 -21.62 -4.40
C ASN A 10 15.42 -20.09 -4.16
N ILE A 11 14.94 -19.25 -5.09
CA ILE A 11 14.88 -17.79 -4.88
C ILE A 11 13.97 -17.48 -3.69
N GLY A 12 12.75 -18.03 -3.69
CA GLY A 12 11.79 -17.83 -2.59
C GLY A 12 12.21 -18.44 -1.24
N ARG A 13 13.29 -19.23 -1.17
CA ARG A 13 13.82 -19.77 0.11
C ARG A 13 14.76 -18.78 0.80
N LEU A 14 15.38 -17.87 0.05
CA LEU A 14 16.27 -16.85 0.58
C LEU A 14 15.47 -15.62 0.94
N GLN A 15 15.78 -14.99 2.08
CA GLN A 15 15.10 -13.76 2.51
C GLN A 15 15.23 -12.64 1.46
N LEU A 16 16.41 -12.51 0.84
CA LEU A 16 16.61 -11.56 -0.26
C LEU A 16 15.72 -11.90 -1.47
N GLY A 17 15.57 -13.18 -1.82
CA GLY A 17 14.71 -13.56 -2.94
C GLY A 17 13.22 -13.35 -2.66
N GLN A 18 12.77 -13.53 -1.41
CA GLN A 18 11.42 -13.14 -0.98
C GLN A 18 11.22 -11.62 -1.07
N TYR A 19 12.22 -10.85 -0.67
CA TYR A 19 12.20 -9.39 -0.77
C TYR A 19 12.12 -8.93 -2.23
N GLU A 20 13.01 -9.44 -3.09
CA GLU A 20 13.03 -9.10 -4.51
C GLU A 20 11.75 -9.52 -5.22
N ASN A 21 11.17 -10.67 -4.85
CA ASN A 21 9.89 -11.13 -5.39
C ASN A 21 8.75 -10.11 -5.19
N LEU A 22 8.77 -9.41 -4.05
CA LEU A 22 7.81 -8.37 -3.69
C LEU A 22 8.16 -6.98 -4.26
N ASN A 23 9.28 -6.85 -4.98
CA ASN A 23 9.80 -5.59 -5.50
C ASN A 23 9.91 -5.63 -7.04
N PRO A 24 8.77 -5.54 -7.77
CA PRO A 24 8.79 -5.58 -9.22
C PRO A 24 9.54 -4.38 -9.83
N PHE A 25 10.15 -4.62 -11.00
CA PHE A 25 10.91 -3.60 -11.72
C PHE A 25 10.02 -2.76 -12.65
N LEU A 26 10.25 -1.44 -12.64
CA LEU A 26 9.66 -0.48 -13.56
C LEU A 26 10.73 0.21 -14.40
N MET A 27 10.59 0.14 -15.72
CA MET A 27 11.35 0.93 -16.68
C MET A 27 10.41 1.93 -17.35
N VAL A 28 10.86 3.18 -17.47
CA VAL A 28 10.11 4.26 -18.13
C VAL A 28 10.95 4.87 -19.24
N VAL A 29 10.40 4.96 -20.44
CA VAL A 29 11.00 5.69 -21.57
C VAL A 29 10.20 6.95 -21.80
N ILE A 30 10.85 8.11 -21.67
CA ILE A 30 10.20 9.41 -21.81
C ILE A 30 10.29 9.88 -23.27
N PRO A 31 9.16 10.30 -23.89
CA PRO A 31 9.15 10.89 -25.22
C PRO A 31 10.13 12.05 -25.34
N ALA A 32 10.78 12.20 -26.50
CA ALA A 32 11.84 13.19 -26.71
C ALA A 32 11.42 14.62 -26.33
N VAL A 33 10.19 15.01 -26.67
CA VAL A 33 9.61 16.32 -26.37
C VAL A 33 9.49 16.63 -24.88
N TYR A 34 9.46 15.60 -24.03
CA TYR A 34 9.37 15.75 -22.57
C TYR A 34 10.71 15.48 -21.87
N ARG A 35 11.80 15.24 -22.61
CA ARG A 35 13.11 15.10 -21.97
C ARG A 35 13.59 16.47 -21.51
N ASN A 36 14.23 16.53 -20.34
CA ASN A 36 14.71 17.76 -19.69
C ASN A 36 13.62 18.80 -19.35
N THR A 37 12.34 18.40 -19.31
CA THR A 37 11.24 19.23 -18.79
C THR A 37 11.03 19.02 -17.29
N SER A 38 10.13 19.81 -16.70
CA SER A 38 9.68 19.66 -15.30
C SER A 38 9.16 18.25 -15.00
N ILE A 39 8.34 17.68 -15.89
CA ILE A 39 7.81 16.31 -15.75
C ILE A 39 8.94 15.27 -15.70
N HIS A 40 9.96 15.38 -16.56
CA HIS A 40 11.10 14.47 -16.50
C HIS A 40 11.92 14.68 -15.22
N ALA A 41 12.09 15.92 -14.77
CA ALA A 41 12.72 16.18 -13.48
C ALA A 41 11.94 15.52 -12.33
N GLU A 42 10.60 15.60 -12.35
CA GLU A 42 9.74 15.02 -11.32
C GLU A 42 9.80 13.48 -11.33
N LEU A 43 9.75 12.85 -12.51
CA LEU A 43 9.95 11.41 -12.67
C LEU A 43 11.29 10.95 -12.10
N ARG A 44 12.38 11.70 -12.34
CA ARG A 44 13.72 11.36 -11.84
C ARG A 44 13.79 11.35 -10.32
N LYS A 45 13.05 12.23 -9.63
CA LYS A 45 12.96 12.22 -8.16
C LYS A 45 12.39 10.92 -7.59
N LYS A 46 11.64 10.14 -8.40
CA LYS A 46 10.95 8.91 -7.93
C LYS A 46 11.76 7.63 -8.07
N THR A 47 12.94 7.70 -8.71
CA THR A 47 13.79 6.53 -9.01
C THR A 47 14.18 5.67 -7.80
N HIS A 48 14.30 6.28 -6.62
CA HIS A 48 14.67 5.60 -5.38
C HIS A 48 13.61 5.73 -4.28
N GLN A 49 12.35 5.89 -4.67
CA GLN A 49 11.23 6.04 -3.75
C GLN A 49 10.36 4.78 -3.74
N LEU A 50 9.71 4.52 -2.60
CA LEU A 50 8.72 3.44 -2.50
C LEU A 50 7.47 3.78 -3.33
N MET A 51 7.18 2.93 -4.31
CA MET A 51 6.08 3.06 -5.25
C MET A 51 5.11 1.88 -5.13
N THR A 52 3.88 2.11 -5.54
CA THR A 52 2.83 1.10 -5.59
C THR A 52 2.23 1.03 -6.99
N ASN A 53 1.57 -0.07 -7.31
CA ASN A 53 0.78 -0.16 -8.53
C ASN A 53 -0.36 0.88 -8.59
N PHE A 54 -0.82 1.39 -7.44
CA PHE A 54 -1.78 2.50 -7.40
C PHE A 54 -1.18 3.81 -7.93
N ASP A 55 0.10 4.07 -7.70
CA ASP A 55 0.79 5.25 -8.23
C ASP A 55 0.95 5.16 -9.75
N LEU A 56 1.18 3.96 -10.28
CA LEU A 56 1.24 3.71 -11.72
C LEU A 56 -0.13 3.90 -12.36
N HIS A 57 -1.19 3.34 -11.74
CA HIS A 57 -2.56 3.59 -12.16
C HIS A 57 -2.89 5.11 -12.12
N ALA A 58 -2.51 5.82 -11.06
CA ALA A 58 -2.68 7.27 -10.96
C ALA A 58 -1.93 8.03 -12.06
N THR A 59 -0.70 7.60 -12.37
CA THR A 59 0.12 8.20 -13.43
C THR A 59 -0.53 8.03 -14.80
N LEU A 60 -1.04 6.83 -15.11
CA LEU A 60 -1.74 6.57 -16.37
C LEU A 60 -3.03 7.40 -16.46
N MET A 61 -3.77 7.53 -15.37
CA MET A 61 -4.96 8.39 -15.31
C MET A 61 -4.61 9.88 -15.49
N ASP A 62 -3.51 10.36 -14.89
CA ASP A 62 -3.02 11.73 -15.05
C ASP A 62 -2.62 12.01 -16.50
N ILE A 63 -1.89 11.09 -17.14
CA ILE A 63 -1.54 11.15 -18.57
C ILE A 63 -2.78 11.18 -19.46
N LEU A 64 -3.79 10.36 -19.16
CA LEU A 64 -4.98 10.22 -19.99
C LEU A 64 -5.98 11.37 -19.82
N LYS A 65 -6.12 11.91 -18.60
CA LYS A 65 -7.26 12.77 -18.24
C LYS A 65 -6.90 14.18 -17.81
N LEU A 66 -5.67 14.45 -17.39
CA LEU A 66 -5.33 15.69 -16.67
C LEU A 66 -4.19 16.46 -17.34
N GLN A 67 -3.04 15.81 -17.55
CA GLN A 67 -1.86 16.41 -18.18
C GLN A 67 -2.11 16.98 -19.59
N PRO A 68 -2.94 16.38 -20.46
CA PRO A 68 -3.20 16.95 -21.79
C PRO A 68 -3.79 18.36 -21.75
N HIS A 69 -4.59 18.70 -20.73
CA HIS A 69 -5.21 20.01 -20.59
C HIS A 69 -4.22 21.12 -20.19
N VAL A 70 -3.03 20.72 -19.72
CA VAL A 70 -1.95 21.61 -19.26
C VAL A 70 -0.66 21.36 -20.04
N ASN A 71 -0.76 20.73 -21.22
CA ASN A 71 0.37 20.42 -22.10
C ASN A 71 1.55 19.72 -21.41
N PHE A 72 1.27 18.84 -20.44
CA PHE A 72 2.31 18.11 -19.69
C PHE A 72 3.33 19.04 -19.01
N THR A 73 2.87 20.14 -18.39
CA THR A 73 3.75 21.09 -17.69
C THR A 73 3.55 21.13 -16.17
N ASP A 74 2.37 20.71 -15.70
CA ASP A 74 1.99 20.83 -14.30
C ASP A 74 2.50 19.64 -13.48
N THR A 75 3.45 19.92 -12.60
CA THR A 75 4.03 18.97 -11.65
C THR A 75 3.54 19.20 -10.23
N SER A 76 2.66 20.17 -9.97
CA SER A 76 2.21 20.48 -8.62
C SER A 76 1.48 19.29 -7.98
N TYR A 77 1.50 19.22 -6.64
CA TYR A 77 0.73 18.21 -5.93
C TYR A 77 -0.73 18.22 -6.36
N ARG A 78 -1.28 17.02 -6.56
CA ARG A 78 -2.69 16.83 -6.88
C ARG A 78 -3.21 15.59 -6.18
N ASP A 79 -4.33 15.75 -5.47
CA ASP A 79 -5.15 14.62 -5.04
C ASP A 79 -5.80 13.98 -6.29
N MET A 80 -5.53 12.69 -6.46
CA MET A 80 -5.99 11.90 -7.61
C MET A 80 -7.34 11.24 -7.36
N MET A 81 -7.91 11.34 -6.16
CA MET A 81 -9.26 10.85 -5.90
C MET A 81 -10.31 11.69 -6.64
N PRO A 82 -11.43 11.09 -7.11
CA PRO A 82 -11.75 9.67 -7.07
C PRO A 82 -11.16 8.86 -8.24
N LEU A 83 -10.34 9.47 -9.12
CA LEU A 83 -9.79 8.81 -10.32
C LEU A 83 -8.81 7.67 -9.98
N SER A 84 -8.01 7.84 -8.93
CA SER A 84 -7.06 6.82 -8.47
C SER A 84 -6.68 7.02 -7.01
N LYS A 85 -6.30 5.93 -6.33
CA LYS A 85 -5.84 5.91 -4.93
C LYS A 85 -4.36 6.20 -4.74
N GLY A 86 -3.59 6.22 -5.82
CA GLY A 86 -2.16 6.51 -5.78
C GLY A 86 -1.83 7.95 -6.14
N SER A 87 -0.55 8.27 -6.11
CA SER A 87 -0.01 9.57 -6.51
C SER A 87 0.65 9.45 -7.87
N SER A 88 0.31 10.33 -8.82
CA SER A 88 0.96 10.34 -10.15
C SER A 88 2.47 10.59 -10.00
N LEU A 89 3.28 9.84 -10.75
CA LEU A 89 4.74 10.00 -10.82
C LEU A 89 5.15 11.30 -11.53
N LEU A 90 4.21 11.95 -12.23
CA LEU A 90 4.42 13.23 -12.90
C LEU A 90 4.19 14.43 -11.96
N ARG A 91 3.80 14.17 -10.72
CA ARG A 91 3.41 15.17 -9.73
C ARG A 91 4.29 15.10 -8.48
N GLU A 92 4.37 16.21 -7.76
CA GLU A 92 4.92 16.26 -6.42
C GLU A 92 4.16 15.31 -5.49
N TRP A 93 4.89 14.64 -4.60
CA TRP A 93 4.32 13.75 -3.58
C TRP A 93 4.42 14.43 -2.22
N ILE A 94 3.38 14.26 -1.41
CA ILE A 94 3.33 14.80 -0.04
C ILE A 94 3.53 13.67 0.97
N GLY A 95 4.36 13.95 1.98
CA GLY A 95 4.52 13.10 3.15
C GLY A 95 5.44 11.91 2.97
N PRO A 96 5.74 11.20 4.08
CA PRO A 96 6.60 10.01 4.05
C PRO A 96 5.91 8.85 3.34
N ARG A 97 6.68 8.07 2.59
CA ARG A 97 6.20 6.89 1.85
C ARG A 97 6.73 5.61 2.48
N ASN A 98 5.85 4.87 3.15
CA ASN A 98 6.14 3.59 3.76
C ASN A 98 4.85 2.74 3.83
N CYS A 99 4.93 1.49 4.29
CA CYS A 99 3.77 0.60 4.34
C CYS A 99 2.64 1.05 5.28
N LEU A 100 2.84 2.05 6.14
CA LEU A 100 1.77 2.62 6.97
C LEU A 100 1.03 3.76 6.26
N THR A 101 1.72 4.49 5.38
CA THR A 101 1.16 5.66 4.69
C THR A 101 0.59 5.33 3.32
N LEU A 102 1.10 4.26 2.70
CA LEU A 102 0.67 3.79 1.39
C LEU A 102 -0.30 2.61 1.49
N PRO A 103 -1.18 2.41 0.49
CA PRO A 103 -2.09 1.27 0.43
C PRO A 103 -1.35 -0.01 0.03
N ILE A 104 -0.34 -0.40 0.80
CA ILE A 104 0.46 -1.62 0.63
C ILE A 104 0.02 -2.61 1.71
N PRO A 105 -0.68 -3.70 1.37
CA PRO A 105 -0.99 -4.73 2.33
C PRO A 105 0.30 -5.24 2.99
N SER A 106 0.24 -5.49 4.28
CA SER A 106 1.36 -5.98 5.11
C SER A 106 2.15 -7.14 4.54
N GLU A 107 1.48 -8.07 3.90
CA GLU A 107 2.06 -9.28 3.31
C GLU A 107 2.94 -8.95 2.11
N TYR A 108 2.69 -7.81 1.46
CA TYR A 108 3.48 -7.26 0.36
C TYR A 108 4.39 -6.10 0.83
N CYS A 109 4.42 -5.80 2.13
CA CYS A 109 5.26 -4.75 2.66
C CYS A 109 6.74 -5.16 2.65
N ILE A 110 7.53 -4.46 1.83
CA ILE A 110 8.98 -4.66 1.76
C ILE A 110 9.77 -3.88 2.83
N CYS A 111 9.13 -2.95 3.56
CA CYS A 111 9.79 -2.22 4.64
C CYS A 111 10.26 -3.16 5.75
N GLN A 112 11.52 -3.04 6.14
CA GLN A 112 12.11 -3.81 7.22
C GLN A 112 11.74 -3.17 8.57
N TYR A 113 11.19 -3.97 9.46
CA TYR A 113 10.84 -3.57 10.82
C TYR A 113 11.43 -4.56 11.82
N ASN A 114 11.76 -4.08 13.02
CA ASN A 114 12.09 -4.98 14.12
C ASN A 114 10.86 -5.84 14.45
N ARG A 115 11.02 -7.16 14.32
CA ARG A 115 9.98 -8.15 14.56
C ARG A 115 10.49 -9.19 15.55
N THR A 116 9.59 -9.70 16.38
CA THR A 116 9.89 -10.83 17.26
C THR A 116 9.13 -12.04 16.74
N GLU A 117 9.84 -13.10 16.40
CA GLU A 117 9.21 -14.34 15.96
C GLU A 117 8.56 -15.05 17.15
N ILE A 118 7.26 -15.32 17.03
CA ILE A 118 6.51 -16.11 18.00
C ILE A 118 6.49 -17.56 17.53
N LYS A 119 7.32 -18.40 18.15
CA LYS A 119 7.48 -19.82 17.77
C LYS A 119 6.33 -20.71 18.25
N ARG A 120 5.69 -20.36 19.37
CA ARG A 120 4.59 -21.12 19.95
C ARG A 120 3.31 -20.91 19.13
N VAL A 121 2.82 -21.97 18.49
CA VAL A 121 1.64 -21.92 17.62
C VAL A 121 0.42 -21.44 18.39
N GLU A 122 0.18 -21.96 19.60
CA GLU A 122 -1.00 -21.61 20.40
C GLU A 122 -0.99 -20.12 20.78
N LEU A 123 0.19 -19.59 21.10
CA LEU A 123 0.34 -18.16 21.42
C LEU A 123 0.10 -17.29 20.19
N LYS A 124 0.60 -17.71 19.01
CA LYS A 124 0.37 -17.02 17.75
C LYS A 124 -1.12 -16.98 17.39
N GLU A 125 -1.82 -18.10 17.52
CA GLU A 125 -3.26 -18.17 17.30
C GLU A 125 -4.05 -17.32 18.30
N MET A 126 -3.71 -17.40 19.59
CA MET A 126 -4.37 -16.62 20.64
C MET A 126 -4.24 -15.13 20.39
N LEU A 127 -3.03 -14.64 20.09
CA LEU A 127 -2.79 -13.23 19.81
C LEU A 127 -3.49 -12.78 18.52
N GLY A 128 -3.44 -13.60 17.48
CA GLY A 128 -4.11 -13.30 16.22
C GLY A 128 -5.64 -13.19 16.37
N ARG A 129 -6.27 -14.12 17.09
CA ARG A 129 -7.71 -14.07 17.40
C ARG A 129 -8.08 -12.88 18.29
N TYR A 130 -7.28 -12.62 19.33
CA TYR A 130 -7.47 -11.47 20.22
C TYR A 130 -7.46 -10.16 19.43
N LEU A 131 -6.48 -10.01 18.55
CA LEU A 131 -6.27 -8.81 17.76
C LEU A 131 -7.39 -8.59 16.73
N ALA A 132 -7.79 -9.64 16.00
CA ALA A 132 -8.92 -9.57 15.07
C ALA A 132 -10.23 -9.18 15.79
N LYS A 133 -10.49 -9.79 16.96
CA LYS A 133 -11.66 -9.47 17.79
C LYS A 133 -11.64 -8.01 18.25
N HIS A 134 -10.48 -7.53 18.71
CA HIS A 134 -10.34 -6.15 19.18
C HIS A 134 -10.54 -5.13 18.06
N LEU A 135 -9.96 -5.39 16.88
CA LEU A 135 -10.15 -4.55 15.70
C LEU A 135 -11.62 -4.49 15.28
N ASN A 136 -12.31 -5.63 15.18
CA ASN A 136 -13.74 -5.64 14.85
C ASN A 136 -14.57 -4.86 15.88
N SER A 137 -14.22 -4.99 17.16
CA SER A 137 -14.91 -4.27 18.24
C SER A 137 -14.69 -2.76 18.13
N TYR A 138 -13.48 -2.33 17.77
CA TYR A 138 -13.18 -0.93 17.49
C TYR A 138 -13.97 -0.40 16.29
N LEU A 139 -13.99 -1.13 15.16
CA LEU A 139 -14.75 -0.74 13.96
C LEU A 139 -16.25 -0.61 14.26
N ILE A 140 -16.83 -1.54 15.01
CA ILE A 140 -18.25 -1.46 15.43
C ILE A 140 -18.49 -0.20 16.28
N LYS A 141 -17.60 0.10 17.25
CA LYS A 141 -17.71 1.30 18.09
C LYS A 141 -17.63 2.61 17.30
N GLN A 142 -16.90 2.61 16.19
CA GLN A 142 -16.84 3.74 15.26
C GLN A 142 -17.99 3.75 14.22
N ASN A 143 -19.01 2.90 14.38
CA ASN A 143 -20.11 2.72 13.40
C ASN A 143 -19.64 2.29 12.00
N LEU A 144 -18.47 1.66 11.91
CA LEU A 144 -17.89 1.13 10.68
C LEU A 144 -18.15 -0.37 10.47
N GLY A 145 -18.77 -1.07 11.43
CA GLY A 145 -18.97 -2.53 11.35
C GLY A 145 -19.80 -3.03 10.16
N GLY A 146 -20.69 -2.20 9.61
CA GLY A 146 -21.44 -2.52 8.38
C GLY A 146 -20.76 -2.04 7.09
N LYS A 147 -19.71 -1.22 7.21
CA LYS A 147 -18.97 -0.62 6.09
C LYS A 147 -17.64 -1.31 5.83
N CYS A 148 -16.99 -1.77 6.89
CA CYS A 148 -15.69 -2.42 6.87
C CYS A 148 -15.85 -3.93 7.03
N GLN A 149 -15.05 -4.67 6.29
CA GLN A 149 -15.05 -6.11 6.37
C GLN A 149 -14.62 -6.58 7.76
N ALA A 150 -15.36 -7.54 8.33
CA ALA A 150 -14.97 -8.19 9.56
C ALA A 150 -13.64 -8.94 9.37
N GLN A 151 -12.72 -8.70 10.29
CA GLN A 151 -11.39 -9.29 10.29
C GLN A 151 -11.42 -10.63 11.04
N HIS A 152 -10.80 -11.64 10.46
CA HIS A 152 -10.67 -12.96 11.06
C HIS A 152 -9.19 -13.36 11.08
N TYR A 153 -8.77 -14.08 12.12
CA TYR A 153 -7.42 -14.62 12.15
C TYR A 153 -7.29 -15.74 11.11
N ASN A 154 -6.44 -15.51 10.11
CA ASN A 154 -5.93 -16.53 9.20
C ASN A 154 -4.41 -16.67 9.37
N GLN A 155 -3.72 -15.52 9.35
CA GLN A 155 -2.32 -15.36 9.73
C GLN A 155 -2.17 -13.99 10.42
N ALA A 156 -1.26 -13.84 11.38
CA ALA A 156 -0.97 -12.55 12.00
C ALA A 156 0.54 -12.35 12.08
N PHE A 157 1.00 -11.15 11.72
CA PHE A 157 2.30 -10.67 12.12
C PHE A 157 2.09 -9.64 13.23
N ILE A 158 2.96 -9.65 14.23
CA ILE A 158 2.88 -8.73 15.35
C ILE A 158 4.20 -7.98 15.37
N ARG A 159 4.12 -6.66 15.31
CA ARG A 159 5.26 -5.77 15.47
C ARG A 159 5.28 -5.29 16.92
N ARG A 160 6.48 -5.09 17.46
CA ARG A 160 6.65 -4.38 18.73
C ARG A 160 6.98 -2.92 18.44
N SER A 161 6.27 -2.00 19.05
CA SER A 161 6.55 -0.56 19.08
C SER A 161 6.85 -0.10 20.50
N ASN A 162 7.22 1.18 20.64
CA ASN A 162 7.44 1.79 21.96
C ASN A 162 6.15 1.87 22.78
N ALA A 163 4.97 1.78 22.14
CA ALA A 163 3.67 1.77 22.78
C ALA A 163 3.12 0.36 23.08
N GLY A 164 3.86 -0.71 22.72
CA GLY A 164 3.46 -2.10 22.98
C GLY A 164 3.52 -2.99 21.73
N PHE A 165 2.54 -3.89 21.59
CA PHE A 165 2.41 -4.72 20.39
C PHE A 165 1.42 -4.08 19.41
N GLU A 166 1.87 -3.87 18.18
CA GLU A 166 1.09 -3.37 17.05
C GLU A 166 0.89 -4.49 16.03
N MET A 167 -0.23 -4.43 15.33
CA MET A 167 -0.48 -5.34 14.23
C MET A 167 0.47 -5.04 13.07
N SER A 168 1.20 -6.06 12.61
CA SER A 168 1.74 -6.08 11.26
C SER A 168 0.79 -7.01 10.50
N SER A 169 -0.10 -6.48 9.68
CA SER A 169 -1.27 -7.26 9.26
C SER A 169 -0.92 -8.63 8.64
N GLY A 170 -1.83 -9.59 8.80
CA GLY A 170 -1.87 -10.85 8.05
C GLY A 170 -3.26 -11.06 7.46
N PHE A 171 -3.92 -9.94 7.16
CA PHE A 171 -5.27 -9.92 6.61
C PHE A 171 -5.17 -9.83 5.09
N ILE A 172 -5.60 -10.89 4.43
CA ILE A 172 -5.77 -10.91 2.99
C ILE A 172 -6.93 -9.96 2.66
N ARG A 173 -6.70 -8.98 1.77
CA ARG A 173 -7.79 -8.19 1.17
C ARG A 173 -8.76 -9.15 0.48
N LEU A 174 -9.91 -9.41 1.10
CA LEU A 174 -10.98 -10.15 0.43
C LEU A 174 -11.75 -9.14 -0.42
N ASP A 175 -11.78 -9.33 -1.73
CA ASP A 175 -12.53 -8.47 -2.64
C ASP A 175 -14.04 -8.79 -2.61
N SER A 176 -14.59 -9.04 -1.41
CA SER A 176 -15.98 -9.50 -1.23
C SER A 176 -17.02 -8.47 -1.70
N TYR A 177 -16.60 -7.24 -1.96
CA TYR A 177 -17.49 -6.13 -2.32
C TYR A 177 -17.61 -5.88 -3.84
N GLY A 178 -16.89 -6.65 -4.67
CA GLY A 178 -16.91 -6.48 -6.14
C GLY A 178 -16.44 -5.11 -6.64
N ARG A 179 -15.86 -4.29 -5.76
CA ARG A 179 -15.29 -2.96 -6.00
C ARG A 179 -14.09 -2.77 -5.08
N GLN A 180 -13.14 -1.92 -5.47
CA GLN A 180 -11.97 -1.61 -4.66
C GLN A 180 -12.35 -0.90 -3.35
N GLY A 181 -12.24 -1.59 -2.21
CA GLY A 181 -12.54 -1.03 -0.88
C GLY A 181 -11.71 0.21 -0.53
N ASP A 182 -12.32 1.14 0.21
CA ASP A 182 -11.76 2.40 0.66
C ASP A 182 -10.77 2.20 1.82
N CYS A 183 -9.78 3.10 1.88
CA CYS A 183 -8.72 3.11 2.88
C CYS A 183 -9.07 4.13 3.97
N LEU A 184 -8.93 3.73 5.24
CA LEU A 184 -9.18 4.61 6.38
C LEU A 184 -7.99 5.56 6.59
N GLU A 185 -8.14 6.85 6.32
CA GLU A 185 -7.11 7.87 6.55
C GLU A 185 -6.82 8.04 8.04
N GLY A 186 -5.54 8.26 8.39
CA GLY A 186 -5.10 8.41 9.77
C GLY A 186 -5.27 7.17 10.66
N ASN A 187 -5.65 6.01 10.09
CA ASN A 187 -5.86 4.78 10.84
C ASN A 187 -4.67 3.80 10.65
N PRO A 188 -4.23 3.07 11.68
CA PRO A 188 -3.21 2.02 11.54
C PRO A 188 -3.55 0.95 10.50
N ASN A 189 -4.85 0.78 10.17
CA ASN A 189 -5.35 -0.19 9.20
C ASN A 189 -5.62 0.43 7.81
N LYS A 190 -5.18 1.68 7.57
CA LYS A 190 -5.18 2.29 6.23
C LYS A 190 -4.74 1.33 5.12
N PRO A 191 -3.68 0.52 5.30
CA PRO A 191 -3.16 -0.32 4.22
C PRO A 191 -4.10 -1.47 3.79
N LEU A 192 -5.11 -1.80 4.59
CA LEU A 192 -6.05 -2.88 4.30
C LEU A 192 -7.08 -2.51 3.23
N CYS A 193 -7.41 -1.21 3.11
CA CYS A 193 -8.43 -0.70 2.18
C CYS A 193 -9.69 -1.58 2.12
N HIS A 194 -10.26 -1.86 3.29
CA HIS A 194 -11.25 -2.93 3.53
C HIS A 194 -12.65 -2.39 3.85
N CYS A 195 -12.90 -1.11 3.60
CA CYS A 195 -14.16 -0.45 3.90
C CYS A 195 -14.90 0.01 2.63
N MET A 196 -16.16 0.41 2.76
CA MET A 196 -16.94 1.04 1.69
C MET A 196 -17.56 2.34 2.19
N GLY A 197 -17.41 3.42 1.43
CA GLY A 197 -17.98 4.73 1.77
C GLY A 197 -17.47 5.27 3.10
N ALA A 198 -16.22 4.93 3.46
CA ALA A 198 -15.54 5.37 4.66
C ALA A 198 -14.06 5.62 4.39
N THR A 199 -13.65 6.88 4.48
CA THR A 199 -12.25 7.32 4.38
C THR A 199 -11.72 7.89 5.69
N THR A 200 -12.57 8.07 6.71
CA THR A 200 -12.19 8.53 8.05
C THR A 200 -12.77 7.58 9.11
N PRO A 201 -12.04 7.33 10.21
CA PRO A 201 -12.55 6.56 11.35
C PRO A 201 -13.83 7.14 11.94
#